data_AF-A0A3B9KYP4-F1
#
_entry.id   AF-A0A3B9KYP4-F1
#
_cell.length_a   1.000
_cell.length_b   1.000
_cell.length_c   1.000
_cell.angle_alpha   90.00
_cell.angle_beta   90.00
_cell.angle_gamma   90.00
#
_symmetry.space_group_name_H-M   'P 1'
#
loop_
_entity.id
_entity.type
_entity.pdbx_description
1 polymer ?
#
loop_
_entity_poly.entity_id
_entity_poly.type
_entity_poly.pdbx_seq_one_letter_code
_entity_poly.pdbx_strand_id
1 'polypeptide(L)'
;ARILPTHTKLAVEKAGDALDGLARGIAFRVLESGAAVDLRQDDPGLRLTAEQREALKGIGIRAGRVAAHVPDAQKPAGQRMIAILRAVFEGQPFPLAPEGAGSFALDGTWPEEALAANGYLRFGKRAVRADLAERLGWEIAKRRKEAGKNAFPIEIDLASVVSCPADDWPAVLKGFG
;
A
#
# COMPACT_ATOMS: atom_id res chain seq x y z
N ALA A 1 9.79 -17.37 -14.43
CA ALA A 1 9.64 -16.95 -13.02
C ALA A 1 8.16 -16.89 -12.67
N ARG A 2 7.75 -17.24 -11.44
CA ARG A 2 6.35 -17.08 -11.01
C ARG A 2 5.97 -15.58 -11.04
N ILE A 3 4.77 -15.24 -11.52
CA ILE A 3 4.31 -13.84 -11.66
C ILE A 3 3.94 -13.24 -10.29
N LEU A 4 3.39 -14.04 -9.38
CA LEU A 4 3.01 -13.66 -8.01
C LEU A 4 3.67 -14.60 -6.97
N PRO A 5 5.00 -14.54 -6.80
CA PRO A 5 5.70 -15.42 -5.88
C PRO A 5 5.26 -15.25 -4.42
N THR A 6 5.00 -14.02 -3.95
CA THR A 6 4.55 -13.78 -2.57
C THR A 6 3.16 -14.39 -2.31
N HIS A 7 2.21 -14.22 -3.23
CA HIS A 7 0.89 -14.85 -3.15
C HIS A 7 0.97 -16.37 -3.14
N THR A 8 1.88 -16.94 -3.92
CA THR A 8 2.08 -18.41 -3.91
C THR A 8 2.57 -18.89 -2.55
N LYS A 9 3.52 -18.16 -1.93
CA LYS A 9 3.99 -18.46 -0.58
C LYS A 9 2.85 -18.42 0.44
N LEU A 10 2.00 -17.41 0.36
CA LEU A 10 0.88 -17.21 1.29
C LEU A 10 -0.21 -18.26 1.11
N ALA A 11 -0.71 -18.44 -0.12
CA ALA A 11 -1.91 -19.25 -0.38
C ALA A 11 -1.62 -20.74 -0.53
N VAL A 12 -0.45 -21.11 -1.05
CA VAL A 12 -0.11 -22.53 -1.36
C VAL A 12 0.84 -23.08 -0.32
N GLU A 13 1.93 -22.36 -0.03
CA GLU A 13 2.98 -22.81 0.90
C GLU A 13 2.63 -22.48 2.36
N LYS A 14 1.50 -21.79 2.60
CA LYS A 14 0.98 -21.40 3.91
C LYS A 14 2.00 -20.66 4.78
N ALA A 15 2.82 -19.81 4.16
CA ALA A 15 3.85 -19.04 4.86
C ALA A 15 3.27 -18.10 5.95
N GLY A 16 1.98 -17.78 5.89
CA GLY A 16 1.27 -17.02 6.92
C GLY A 16 1.10 -17.77 8.25
N ASP A 17 1.13 -19.10 8.25
CA ASP A 17 0.95 -19.93 9.46
C ASP A 17 2.13 -19.76 10.44
N ALA A 18 3.30 -19.36 9.94
CA ALA A 18 4.49 -19.06 10.75
C ALA A 18 4.48 -17.66 11.38
N LEU A 19 3.51 -16.80 11.04
CA LEU A 19 3.32 -15.49 11.66
C LEU A 19 2.33 -15.58 12.82
N ASP A 20 2.41 -14.67 13.79
CA ASP A 20 1.46 -14.62 14.91
C ASP A 20 0.78 -13.25 15.07
N GLY A 21 -0.40 -13.27 15.69
CA GLY A 21 -1.16 -12.08 16.06
C GLY A 21 -1.40 -11.11 14.89
N LEU A 22 -1.05 -9.83 15.11
CA LEU A 22 -1.26 -8.76 14.13
C LEU A 22 -0.54 -9.01 12.80
N ALA A 23 0.67 -9.60 12.82
CA ALA A 23 1.41 -9.89 11.59
C ALA A 23 0.64 -10.90 10.72
N ARG A 24 0.09 -11.96 11.32
CA ARG A 24 -0.75 -12.93 10.61
C ARG A 24 -1.99 -12.27 10.02
N GLY A 25 -2.67 -11.42 10.80
CA GLY A 25 -3.85 -10.68 10.32
C GLY A 25 -3.55 -9.78 9.11
N ILE A 26 -2.43 -9.07 9.13
CA ILE A 26 -1.99 -8.24 7.99
C ILE A 26 -1.68 -9.10 6.76
N ALA A 27 -1.03 -10.24 6.94
CA ALA A 27 -0.73 -11.14 5.84
C ALA A 27 -2.00 -11.65 5.14
N PHE A 28 -3.04 -11.99 5.90
CA PHE A 28 -4.35 -12.35 5.34
C PHE A 28 -5.03 -11.18 4.64
N ARG A 29 -5.10 -10.00 5.26
CA ARG A 29 -5.70 -8.81 4.63
C ARG A 29 -5.04 -8.47 3.30
N VAL A 30 -3.72 -8.58 3.22
CA VAL A 30 -2.96 -8.33 1.99
C VAL A 30 -3.23 -9.39 0.92
N LEU A 31 -3.35 -10.66 1.32
CA LEU A 31 -3.72 -11.74 0.39
C LEU A 31 -5.12 -11.52 -0.19
N GLU A 32 -6.09 -11.14 0.65
CA GLU A 32 -7.48 -10.89 0.26
C GLU A 32 -7.64 -9.62 -0.59
N SER A 33 -6.89 -8.57 -0.26
CA SER A 33 -6.93 -7.31 -1.01
C SER A 33 -6.25 -7.44 -2.36
N GLY A 34 -5.26 -8.34 -2.48
CA GLY A 34 -4.52 -8.62 -3.69
C GLY A 34 -3.14 -7.96 -3.72
N ALA A 35 -2.94 -6.74 -3.23
CA ALA A 35 -1.60 -6.13 -3.30
C ALA A 35 -1.26 -5.18 -2.15
N ALA A 36 -2.22 -4.39 -1.67
CA ALA A 36 -1.98 -3.41 -0.61
C ALA A 36 -3.16 -3.29 0.36
N VAL A 37 -2.86 -2.77 1.55
CA VAL A 37 -3.83 -2.47 2.61
C VAL A 37 -3.48 -1.11 3.18
N ASP A 38 -4.49 -0.25 3.32
CA ASP A 38 -4.37 1.01 4.05
C ASP A 38 -4.42 0.74 5.56
N LEU A 39 -3.36 1.13 6.27
CA LEU A 39 -3.26 0.98 7.72
C LEU A 39 -3.58 2.27 8.48
N ARG A 40 -3.88 3.38 7.78
CA ARG A 40 -4.18 4.68 8.42
C ARG A 40 -5.49 4.65 9.19
N GLN A 41 -6.43 3.82 8.77
CA GLN A 41 -7.75 3.67 9.40
C GLN A 41 -7.78 2.60 10.51
N ASP A 42 -6.69 1.85 10.68
CA ASP A 42 -6.59 0.86 11.74
C ASP A 42 -6.47 1.54 13.11
N ASP A 43 -6.84 0.81 14.17
CA ASP A 43 -6.70 1.27 15.56
C ASP A 43 -5.25 1.76 15.82
N PRO A 44 -5.05 3.03 16.23
CA PRO A 44 -3.73 3.57 16.51
C PRO A 44 -2.91 2.79 17.55
N GLY A 45 -3.58 2.05 18.45
CA GLY A 45 -2.98 1.17 19.46
C GLY A 45 -2.46 -0.16 18.91
N LEU A 46 -2.94 -0.59 17.74
CA LEU A 46 -2.48 -1.82 17.08
C LEU A 46 -1.30 -1.51 16.16
N ARG A 47 -0.09 -1.53 16.74
CA ARG A 47 1.16 -1.27 16.00
C ARG A 47 2.01 -2.53 15.89
N LEU A 48 2.49 -2.80 14.68
CA LEU A 48 3.49 -3.83 14.46
C LEU A 48 4.77 -3.55 15.25
N THR A 49 5.34 -4.58 15.87
CA THR A 49 6.70 -4.53 16.43
C THR A 49 7.77 -4.60 15.34
N ALA A 50 9.04 -4.41 15.68
CA ALA A 50 10.14 -4.55 14.73
C ALA A 50 10.26 -5.99 14.23
N GLU A 51 10.11 -6.96 15.13
CA GLU A 51 10.17 -8.40 14.88
C GLU A 51 9.03 -8.83 13.94
N GLN A 52 7.81 -8.33 14.19
CA GLN A 52 6.66 -8.59 13.32
C GLN A 52 6.84 -8.03 11.91
N ARG A 53 7.44 -6.83 11.77
CA ARG A 53 7.77 -6.26 10.45
C ARG A 53 8.82 -7.09 9.72
N GLU A 54 9.84 -7.57 10.44
CA GLU A 54 10.88 -8.42 9.84
C GLU A 54 10.32 -9.79 9.43
N ALA A 55 9.43 -10.38 10.24
CA ALA A 55 8.73 -11.62 9.91
C ALA A 55 7.87 -11.48 8.63
N LEU A 56 7.08 -10.39 8.53
CA LEU A 56 6.32 -10.06 7.32
C LEU A 56 7.24 -9.91 6.10
N LYS A 57 8.36 -9.22 6.26
CA LYS A 57 9.35 -9.03 5.20
C LYS A 57 9.95 -10.35 4.75
N GLY A 58 10.21 -11.29 5.67
CA GLY A 58 10.72 -12.63 5.37
C GLY A 58 9.81 -13.41 4.42
N ILE A 59 8.49 -13.18 4.49
CA ILE A 59 7.52 -13.83 3.59
C ILE A 59 7.16 -12.99 2.35
N GLY A 60 7.74 -11.79 2.20
CA GLY A 60 7.55 -10.93 1.01
C GLY A 60 6.60 -9.75 1.21
N ILE A 61 6.12 -9.48 2.43
CA ILE A 61 5.23 -8.36 2.74
C ILE A 61 6.01 -7.23 3.40
N ARG A 62 5.80 -5.99 2.98
CA ARG A 62 6.29 -4.79 3.68
C ARG A 62 5.13 -4.14 4.39
N ALA A 63 5.30 -3.78 5.66
CA ALA A 63 4.27 -3.11 6.44
C ALA A 63 4.87 -2.06 7.37
N GLY A 64 4.19 -0.92 7.47
CA GLY A 64 4.62 0.17 8.33
C GLY A 64 3.45 0.87 9.00
N ARG A 65 3.44 2.20 8.97
CA ARG A 65 2.39 3.01 9.63
C ARG A 65 1.24 3.38 8.71
N VAL A 66 1.49 3.42 7.41
CA VAL A 66 0.57 3.93 6.38
C VAL A 66 0.01 2.77 5.58
N ALA A 67 0.86 1.80 5.22
CA ALA A 67 0.48 0.72 4.33
C ALA A 67 1.11 -0.62 4.72
N ALA A 68 0.41 -1.70 4.39
CA ALA A 68 1.00 -3.01 4.13
C ALA A 68 0.88 -3.34 2.65
N HIS A 69 1.91 -3.93 2.05
CA HIS A 69 1.91 -4.23 0.62
C HIS A 69 2.88 -5.34 0.20
N VAL A 70 2.63 -5.89 -0.99
CA VAL A 70 3.45 -6.90 -1.67
C VAL A 70 4.25 -6.24 -2.81
N PRO A 71 5.58 -6.08 -2.69
CA PRO A 71 6.37 -5.35 -3.69
C PRO A 71 6.35 -5.94 -5.09
N ASP A 72 6.30 -7.27 -5.22
CA ASP A 72 6.20 -7.96 -6.53
C ASP A 72 4.85 -7.78 -7.20
N ALA A 73 3.78 -7.63 -6.42
CA ALA A 73 2.41 -7.44 -6.92
C ALA A 73 2.15 -6.05 -7.48
N GLN A 74 2.94 -5.05 -7.07
CA GLN A 74 2.84 -3.68 -7.57
C GLN A 74 3.50 -3.47 -8.95
N LYS A 75 4.20 -4.49 -9.47
CA LYS A 75 4.77 -4.45 -10.81
C LYS A 75 3.67 -4.67 -11.86
N PRO A 76 3.79 -4.14 -13.09
CA PRO A 76 2.74 -4.26 -14.10
C PRO A 76 2.27 -5.69 -14.36
N ALA A 77 3.18 -6.66 -14.40
CA ALA A 77 2.82 -8.07 -14.59
C ALA A 77 2.02 -8.64 -13.40
N GLY A 78 2.35 -8.25 -12.17
CA GLY A 78 1.63 -8.66 -10.96
C GLY A 78 0.23 -8.03 -10.90
N GLN A 79 0.13 -6.72 -11.15
CA GLN A 79 -1.13 -5.98 -11.21
C GLN A 79 -2.09 -6.58 -12.24
N ARG A 80 -1.59 -6.85 -13.47
CA ARG A 80 -2.39 -7.48 -14.52
C ARG A 80 -2.88 -8.88 -14.12
N MET A 81 -2.01 -9.70 -13.52
CA MET A 81 -2.41 -11.03 -13.06
C MET A 81 -3.50 -10.95 -11.99
N ILE A 82 -3.37 -10.07 -11.00
CA ILE A 82 -4.39 -9.87 -9.96
C ILE A 82 -5.71 -9.39 -10.58
N ALA A 83 -5.67 -8.43 -11.50
CA ALA A 83 -6.86 -7.95 -12.19
C ALA A 83 -7.57 -9.07 -12.98
N ILE A 84 -6.82 -9.95 -13.66
CA ILE A 84 -7.38 -11.13 -14.35
C ILE A 84 -8.05 -12.06 -13.33
N LEU A 85 -7.37 -12.39 -12.22
CA LEU A 85 -7.93 -13.27 -11.19
C LEU A 85 -9.21 -12.70 -10.57
N ARG A 86 -9.24 -11.38 -10.33
CA ARG A 86 -10.43 -10.68 -9.83
C ARG A 86 -11.57 -10.68 -10.84
N ALA A 87 -11.26 -10.40 -12.11
CA ALA A 87 -12.27 -10.42 -13.16
C ALA A 87 -12.91 -11.81 -13.32
N VAL A 88 -12.11 -12.88 -13.22
CA VAL A 88 -12.61 -14.26 -13.22
C VAL A 88 -13.46 -14.55 -11.99
N PHE A 89 -13.02 -14.12 -10.80
CA PHE A 89 -13.76 -14.34 -9.55
C PHE A 89 -15.11 -13.60 -9.52
N GLU A 90 -15.14 -12.37 -10.01
CA GLU A 90 -16.34 -11.52 -10.00
C GLU A 90 -17.25 -11.75 -11.22
N GLY A 91 -16.73 -12.40 -12.28
CA GLY A 91 -17.46 -12.59 -13.53
C GLY A 91 -17.65 -11.32 -14.36
N GLN A 92 -16.84 -10.28 -14.13
CA GLN A 92 -16.92 -8.98 -14.81
C GLN A 92 -15.52 -8.37 -15.02
N PRO A 93 -15.35 -7.40 -15.95
CA PRO A 93 -14.09 -6.70 -16.10
C PRO A 93 -13.66 -5.99 -14.81
N PHE A 94 -12.38 -6.14 -14.42
CA PHE A 94 -11.82 -5.50 -13.22
C PHE A 94 -10.94 -4.29 -13.61
N PRO A 95 -11.03 -3.15 -12.90
CA PRO A 95 -10.21 -1.97 -13.19
C PRO A 95 -8.71 -2.24 -13.07
N LEU A 96 -7.93 -1.75 -14.05
CA LEU A 96 -6.47 -1.84 -14.06
C LEU A 96 -5.85 -0.44 -14.02
N ALA A 97 -4.97 -0.21 -13.05
CA ALA A 97 -4.31 1.08 -12.89
C ALA A 97 -3.33 1.38 -14.04
N PRO A 98 -3.01 2.66 -14.32
CA PRO A 98 -2.00 3.03 -15.30
C PRO A 98 -0.66 2.35 -15.03
N GLU A 99 -0.05 1.76 -16.05
CA GLU A 99 1.16 0.96 -15.88
C GLU A 99 2.34 1.79 -15.37
N GLY A 100 2.99 1.31 -14.30
CA GLY A 100 4.21 1.91 -13.76
C GLY A 100 4.02 3.24 -13.02
N ALA A 101 2.80 3.75 -12.91
CA ALA A 101 2.53 5.00 -12.23
C ALA A 101 2.89 4.94 -10.73
N GLY A 102 3.56 5.98 -10.22
CA GLY A 102 3.70 6.18 -8.77
C GLY A 102 2.39 6.67 -8.14
N SER A 103 1.57 7.33 -8.95
CA SER A 103 0.24 7.82 -8.59
C SER A 103 -0.57 8.18 -9.83
N PHE A 104 -1.88 8.35 -9.68
CA PHE A 104 -2.75 8.84 -10.75
C PHE A 104 -4.00 9.52 -10.20
N ALA A 105 -4.59 10.42 -10.98
CA ALA A 105 -5.83 11.11 -10.62
C ALA A 105 -7.03 10.15 -10.65
N LEU A 106 -7.96 10.33 -9.71
CA LEU A 106 -9.18 9.57 -9.60
C LEU A 106 -10.34 10.36 -10.19
N ASP A 107 -11.10 9.70 -11.06
CA ASP A 107 -12.31 10.20 -11.70
C ASP A 107 -13.57 10.07 -10.82
N GLY A 108 -13.44 9.45 -9.64
CA GLY A 108 -14.54 9.19 -8.71
C GLY A 108 -15.24 7.83 -8.91
N THR A 109 -14.84 7.04 -9.92
CA THR A 109 -15.47 5.73 -10.19
C THR A 109 -14.68 4.55 -9.63
N TRP A 110 -13.44 4.76 -9.19
CA TRP A 110 -12.60 3.71 -8.62
C TRP A 110 -13.11 3.22 -7.26
N PRO A 111 -13.46 1.92 -7.10
CA PRO A 111 -13.70 1.32 -5.79
C PRO A 111 -12.41 1.24 -4.97
N GLU A 112 -12.52 1.23 -3.64
CA GLU A 112 -11.34 1.14 -2.76
C GLU A 112 -10.64 -0.23 -2.88
N GLU A 113 -11.42 -1.28 -3.04
CA GLU A 113 -10.95 -2.65 -3.23
C GLU A 113 -10.16 -2.80 -4.54
N ALA A 114 -10.54 -2.04 -5.57
CA ALA A 114 -9.82 -2.00 -6.84
C ALA A 114 -8.48 -1.28 -6.71
N LEU A 115 -8.43 -0.17 -5.96
CA LEU A 115 -7.17 0.51 -5.65
C LEU A 115 -6.23 -0.43 -4.88
N ALA A 116 -6.74 -1.06 -3.82
CA ALA A 116 -5.99 -1.99 -2.98
C ALA A 116 -5.44 -3.19 -3.78
N ALA A 117 -6.25 -3.77 -4.67
CA ALA A 117 -5.84 -4.86 -5.56
C ALA A 117 -4.77 -4.45 -6.59
N ASN A 118 -4.81 -3.20 -7.03
CA ASN A 118 -3.76 -2.62 -7.89
C ASN A 118 -2.54 -2.13 -7.10
N GLY A 119 -2.57 -2.14 -5.77
CA GLY A 119 -1.45 -1.72 -4.92
C GLY A 119 -1.38 -0.22 -4.62
N TYR A 120 -2.52 0.47 -4.70
CA TYR A 120 -2.65 1.90 -4.44
C TYR A 120 -3.58 2.17 -3.25
N LEU A 121 -3.38 3.32 -2.61
CA LEU A 121 -4.23 3.85 -1.56
C LEU A 121 -4.82 5.18 -1.99
N ARG A 122 -6.04 5.51 -1.52
CA ARG A 122 -6.68 6.79 -1.83
C ARG A 122 -6.15 7.93 -0.97
N PHE A 123 -5.83 9.04 -1.63
CA PHE A 123 -5.44 10.32 -1.04
C PHE A 123 -6.26 11.43 -1.70
N GLY A 124 -7.48 11.63 -1.19
CA GLY A 124 -8.44 12.56 -1.79
C GLY A 124 -8.80 12.15 -3.22
N LYS A 125 -8.52 13.03 -4.18
CA LYS A 125 -8.76 12.80 -5.62
C LYS A 125 -7.59 12.09 -6.32
N ARG A 126 -6.62 11.55 -5.60
CA ARG A 126 -5.46 10.88 -6.18
C ARG A 126 -5.25 9.52 -5.55
N ALA A 127 -4.86 8.53 -6.34
CA ALA A 127 -4.37 7.24 -5.85
C ALA A 127 -2.85 7.28 -5.79
N VAL A 128 -2.27 6.86 -4.68
CA VAL A 128 -0.81 6.82 -4.45
C VAL A 128 -0.38 5.39 -4.19
N ARG A 129 0.69 4.95 -4.86
CA ARG A 129 1.18 3.59 -4.71
C ARG A 129 1.64 3.33 -3.26
N ALA A 130 1.29 2.17 -2.73
CA ALA A 130 1.41 1.89 -1.29
C ALA A 130 2.85 1.94 -0.77
N ASP A 131 3.83 1.56 -1.58
CA ASP A 131 5.27 1.70 -1.26
C ASP A 131 5.68 3.17 -1.11
N LEU A 132 5.24 4.02 -2.03
CA LEU A 132 5.54 5.45 -2.02
C LEU A 132 4.79 6.18 -0.90
N ALA A 133 3.55 5.80 -0.62
CA ALA A 133 2.78 6.33 0.50
C ALA A 133 3.46 6.02 1.84
N GLU A 134 3.93 4.78 2.05
CA GLU A 134 4.68 4.41 3.26
C GLU A 134 6.00 5.19 3.35
N ARG A 135 6.74 5.32 2.24
CA ARG A 135 7.98 6.09 2.19
C ARG A 135 7.75 7.56 2.55
N LEU A 136 6.70 8.18 2.02
CA LEU A 136 6.35 9.57 2.35
C LEU A 136 5.96 9.70 3.82
N GLY A 137 5.18 8.77 4.36
CA GLY A 137 4.83 8.75 5.78
C GLY A 137 6.07 8.70 6.69
N TRP A 138 7.11 7.96 6.29
CA TRP A 138 8.40 7.94 6.98
C TRP A 138 9.12 9.29 6.91
N GLU A 139 9.19 9.92 5.74
CA GLU A 139 9.81 11.24 5.55
C GLU A 139 9.13 12.34 6.37
N ILE A 140 7.79 12.30 6.46
CA ILE A 140 7.00 13.21 7.30
C ILE A 140 7.29 12.97 8.79
N ALA A 141 7.31 11.70 9.22
CA ALA A 141 7.61 11.35 10.61
C ALA A 141 9.03 11.77 11.03
N LYS A 142 10.00 11.62 10.12
CA LYS A 142 11.38 12.07 10.34
C LYS A 142 11.44 13.59 10.55
N ARG A 143 10.83 14.38 9.67
CA ARG A 143 10.78 15.85 9.80
C ARG A 143 10.07 16.31 11.06
N ARG A 144 8.95 15.66 11.43
CA ARG A 144 8.27 15.93 12.71
C ARG A 144 9.21 15.74 13.90
N LYS A 145 9.99 14.65 13.90
CA LYS A 145 10.97 14.36 14.96
C LYS A 145 12.08 15.41 15.01
N GLU A 146 12.61 15.82 13.87
CA GLU A 146 13.64 16.87 13.76
C GLU A 146 13.13 18.23 14.24
N ALA A 147 11.87 18.57 13.94
CA ALA A 147 11.24 19.81 14.37
C ALA A 147 10.87 19.83 15.88
N GLY A 148 10.70 18.66 16.50
CA GLY A 148 10.31 18.54 17.92
C GLY A 148 8.90 19.02 18.25
N LYS A 149 8.06 19.31 17.25
CA LYS A 149 6.68 19.81 17.41
C LYS A 149 5.77 19.29 16.29
N ASN A 150 4.45 19.36 16.51
CA ASN A 150 3.46 18.89 15.54
C ASN A 150 3.24 19.88 14.39
N ALA A 151 3.51 21.16 14.59
CA ALA A 151 3.45 22.19 13.55
C ALA A 151 4.83 22.40 12.94
N PHE A 152 5.07 21.82 11.77
CA PHE A 152 6.33 21.90 11.04
C PHE A 152 6.05 22.04 9.54
N PRO A 153 6.93 22.73 8.79
CA PRO A 153 6.76 22.87 7.35
C PRO A 153 7.01 21.52 6.66
N ILE A 154 6.25 21.26 5.60
CA ILE A 154 6.50 20.16 4.67
C ILE A 154 6.74 20.78 3.30
N GLU A 155 7.99 20.74 2.87
CA GLU A 155 8.42 21.29 1.59
C GLU A 155 7.80 20.52 0.41
N ILE A 156 7.58 21.23 -0.70
CA ILE A 156 6.97 20.67 -1.92
C ILE A 156 7.87 19.63 -2.60
N ASP A 157 9.18 19.60 -2.30
CA ASP A 157 10.13 18.62 -2.83
C ASP A 157 9.69 17.18 -2.53
N LEU A 158 9.02 16.94 -1.41
CA LEU A 158 8.47 15.64 -1.04
C LEU A 158 7.32 15.16 -1.94
N ALA A 159 6.67 16.04 -2.71
CA ALA A 159 5.67 15.63 -3.70
C ALA A 159 6.25 14.66 -4.74
N SER A 160 7.56 14.78 -5.03
CA SER A 160 8.28 13.89 -5.94
C SER A 160 8.32 12.43 -5.45
N VAL A 161 8.32 12.20 -4.13
CA VAL A 161 8.34 10.85 -3.52
C VAL A 161 7.16 10.01 -3.96
N VAL A 162 6.01 10.66 -4.16
CA VAL A 162 4.73 10.03 -4.53
C VAL A 162 4.29 10.41 -5.95
N SER A 163 5.21 10.91 -6.77
CA SER A 163 4.96 11.35 -8.16
C SER A 163 3.72 12.25 -8.28
N CYS A 164 3.59 13.22 -7.37
CA CYS A 164 2.42 14.10 -7.23
C CYS A 164 2.60 15.42 -7.97
N PRO A 165 1.61 15.86 -8.78
CA PRO A 165 1.53 17.25 -9.22
C PRO A 165 1.37 18.21 -8.03
N ALA A 166 1.86 19.45 -8.17
CA ALA A 166 1.82 20.43 -7.08
C ALA A 166 0.39 20.74 -6.62
N ASP A 167 -0.57 20.81 -7.55
CA ASP A 167 -1.96 21.15 -7.25
C ASP A 167 -2.66 20.08 -6.38
N ASP A 168 -2.23 18.82 -6.50
CA ASP A 168 -2.78 17.71 -5.71
C ASP A 168 -2.06 17.51 -4.37
N TRP A 169 -0.92 18.17 -4.18
CA TRP A 169 -0.05 17.96 -3.02
C TRP A 169 -0.74 18.22 -1.66
N PRO A 170 -1.49 19.31 -1.47
CA PRO A 170 -2.17 19.56 -0.20
C PRO A 170 -3.18 18.47 0.17
N ALA A 171 -3.91 17.94 -0.82
CA ALA A 171 -4.88 16.87 -0.59
C ALA A 171 -4.21 15.56 -0.17
N VAL A 172 -3.01 15.31 -0.69
CA VAL A 172 -2.22 14.12 -0.34
C VAL A 172 -1.63 14.24 1.05
N LEU A 173 -1.09 15.40 1.41
CA LEU A 173 -0.61 15.66 2.77
C LEU A 173 -1.72 15.50 3.80
N LYS A 174 -2.92 16.03 3.51
CA LYS A 174 -4.09 15.86 4.39
C LYS A 174 -4.42 14.38 4.67
N GLY A 175 -4.09 13.48 3.75
CA GLY A 175 -4.28 12.04 3.94
C GLY A 175 -3.35 11.40 4.98
N PHE A 176 -2.36 12.11 5.51
CA PHE A 176 -1.46 11.61 6.56
C PHE A 176 -1.85 12.06 7.98
N GLY A 177 -2.90 12.88 8.12
CA GLY A 177 -3.34 13.48 9.39
C GLY A 177 -2.95 14.93 9.51
#